data_AF-A0A1B3SJT8-F1
#
_entry.id   AF-A0A1B3SJT8-F1
#
_cell.length_a   1.000
_cell.length_b   1.000
_cell.length_c   1.000
_cell.angle_alpha   90.00
_cell.angle_beta   90.00
_cell.angle_gamma   90.00
#
_symmetry.space_group_name_H-M   'P 1'
#
loop_
_entity.id
_entity.type
_entity.pdbx_description
1 polymer ?
#
loop_
_entity_poly.entity_id
_entity_poly.type
_entity_poly.pdbx_seq_one_letter_code
_entity_poly.pdbx_strand_id
1 'polypeptide(L)'
;MAEKITLKDVVGINKILATKGYNSIKELQTYLEVIGEYIDDTFFSQDIIVERLVHYCEESYRFIDITVDKPLKDLTKKNMHDYMSNCKRALEKALYSDPEMFNFSIFVEIKSIVRYFLEKSYKYDSLTNYQSMYGINSIEFHQQNETFKYLYTVFDKFTYIARHLNEKYLKHKKVDVSELSLKFFTDFTKDISFLTKDVAHFQKLCDVIENITYSKAWHYIRKLRNTLEHDFTDPIEKYNITFSIELLFIIIGRIMLALSSTLKNELEIREELERLEKRR
;
A
#
# COMPACT_ATOMS: atom_id res chain seq x y z
N MET A 1 14.12 -14.19 -23.24
CA MET A 1 14.41 -13.41 -22.02
C MET A 1 13.59 -12.14 -22.14
N ALA A 2 12.60 -11.94 -21.27
CA ALA A 2 11.84 -10.68 -21.25
C ALA A 2 12.79 -9.54 -20.80
N GLU A 3 12.65 -8.36 -21.40
CA GLU A 3 13.41 -7.18 -20.97
C GLU A 3 13.07 -6.83 -19.52
N LYS A 4 14.09 -6.58 -18.69
CA LYS A 4 13.89 -6.22 -17.29
C LYS A 4 13.31 -4.81 -17.19
N ILE A 5 12.17 -4.66 -16.50
CA ILE A 5 11.55 -3.35 -16.24
C ILE A 5 12.47 -2.50 -15.35
N THR A 6 12.63 -1.23 -15.68
CA THR A 6 13.51 -0.28 -15.00
C THR A 6 12.75 0.93 -14.46
N LEU A 7 13.39 1.69 -13.57
CA LEU A 7 12.84 2.97 -13.08
C LEU A 7 12.54 3.94 -14.24
N LYS A 8 13.33 3.89 -15.32
CA LYS A 8 13.12 4.75 -16.50
C LYS A 8 11.77 4.47 -17.16
N ASP A 9 11.34 3.21 -17.17
CA ASP A 9 10.05 2.79 -17.72
C ASP A 9 8.91 3.33 -16.85
N VAL A 10 9.02 3.19 -15.53
CA VAL A 10 8.06 3.77 -14.57
C VAL A 10 7.98 5.29 -14.70
N VAL A 11 9.11 5.98 -14.89
CA VAL A 11 9.16 7.44 -15.12
C VAL A 11 8.53 7.80 -16.47
N GLY A 12 8.71 6.98 -17.52
CA GLY A 12 8.07 7.15 -18.82
C GLY A 12 6.55 7.04 -18.71
N ILE A 13 6.06 5.95 -18.11
CA ILE A 13 4.64 5.72 -17.85
C ILE A 13 4.04 6.85 -17.02
N ASN A 14 4.75 7.31 -15.99
CA ASN A 14 4.37 8.46 -15.17
C ASN A 14 4.06 9.72 -16.00
N LYS A 15 4.80 9.97 -17.08
CA LYS A 15 4.56 11.12 -17.98
C LYS A 15 3.29 10.90 -18.81
N ILE A 16 3.10 9.69 -19.33
CA ILE A 16 1.93 9.31 -20.14
C ILE A 16 0.64 9.39 -19.31
N LEU A 17 0.63 8.84 -18.09
CA LEU A 17 -0.53 8.88 -17.20
C LEU A 17 -0.89 10.32 -16.80
N ALA A 18 0.11 11.20 -16.62
CA ALA A 18 -0.13 12.60 -16.28
C ALA A 18 -0.85 13.37 -17.38
N THR A 19 -0.60 13.05 -18.65
CA THR A 19 -1.22 13.70 -19.81
C THR A 19 -2.42 12.93 -20.35
N LYS A 20 -2.79 11.80 -19.73
CA LYS A 20 -3.77 10.84 -20.27
C LYS A 20 -3.46 10.45 -21.72
N GLY A 21 -2.18 10.29 -22.05
CA GLY A 21 -1.70 10.05 -23.41
C GLY A 21 -1.81 8.60 -23.90
N TYR A 22 -2.67 7.79 -23.30
CA TYR A 22 -2.92 6.40 -23.71
C TYR A 22 -4.11 6.33 -24.68
N ASN A 23 -4.07 5.39 -25.63
CA ASN A 23 -5.03 5.28 -26.72
C ASN A 23 -6.17 4.30 -26.44
N SER A 24 -6.06 3.48 -25.39
CA SER A 24 -7.08 2.49 -25.02
C SER A 24 -7.01 2.07 -23.56
N ILE A 25 -8.11 1.49 -23.04
CA ILE A 25 -8.15 0.87 -21.71
C ILE A 25 -7.14 -0.27 -21.59
N LYS A 26 -6.94 -1.05 -22.67
CA LYS A 26 -5.96 -2.14 -22.70
C LYS A 26 -4.53 -1.62 -22.54
N GLU A 27 -4.21 -0.50 -23.18
CA GLU A 27 -2.91 0.17 -23.03
C GLU A 27 -2.72 0.69 -21.60
N LEU A 28 -3.75 1.32 -21.04
CA LEU A 28 -3.74 1.74 -19.63
C LEU A 28 -3.48 0.55 -18.70
N GLN A 29 -4.19 -0.57 -18.86
CA GLN A 29 -3.99 -1.79 -18.07
C GLN A 29 -2.56 -2.31 -18.18
N THR A 30 -1.97 -2.29 -19.38
CA THR A 30 -0.57 -2.70 -19.59
C THR A 30 0.39 -1.81 -18.78
N TYR A 31 0.16 -0.50 -18.74
CA TYR A 31 0.96 0.41 -17.91
C TYR A 31 0.81 0.12 -16.41
N LEU A 32 -0.39 -0.23 -15.95
CA LEU A 32 -0.62 -0.60 -14.55
C LEU A 32 0.10 -1.89 -14.17
N GLU A 33 0.13 -2.88 -15.09
CA GLU A 33 0.86 -4.12 -14.90
C GLU A 33 2.37 -3.87 -14.79
N VAL A 34 2.94 -3.06 -15.69
CA VAL A 34 4.37 -2.70 -15.63
C VAL A 34 4.72 -1.97 -14.31
N ILE A 35 3.87 -1.06 -13.84
CA ILE A 35 4.06 -0.41 -12.53
C ILE A 35 4.01 -1.44 -11.40
N GLY A 36 3.04 -2.35 -11.42
CA GLY A 36 2.87 -3.40 -10.43
C GLY A 36 4.06 -4.34 -10.36
N GLU A 37 4.51 -4.86 -11.51
CA GLU A 37 5.66 -5.76 -11.63
C GLU A 37 6.94 -5.09 -11.15
N TYR A 38 7.19 -3.83 -11.55
CA TYR A 38 8.35 -3.09 -11.06
C TYR A 38 8.35 -2.94 -9.53
N ILE A 39 7.19 -2.64 -8.94
CA ILE A 39 7.05 -2.51 -7.49
C ILE A 39 7.30 -3.86 -6.81
N ASP A 40 6.73 -4.94 -7.34
CA ASP A 40 6.90 -6.28 -6.79
C ASP A 40 8.36 -6.71 -6.80
N ASP A 41 9.07 -6.48 -7.90
CA ASP A 41 10.50 -6.76 -8.03
C ASP A 41 11.35 -5.91 -7.09
N THR A 42 10.99 -4.63 -6.93
CA THR A 42 11.82 -3.63 -6.24
C THR A 42 11.64 -3.65 -4.72
N PHE A 43 10.41 -3.81 -4.23
CA PHE A 43 10.05 -3.67 -2.82
C PHE A 43 9.73 -4.98 -2.12
N PHE A 44 9.25 -5.99 -2.85
CA PHE A 44 8.76 -7.23 -2.23
C PHE A 44 9.66 -8.43 -2.49
N SER A 45 10.32 -8.46 -3.65
CA SER A 45 11.23 -9.55 -4.04
C SER A 45 12.70 -9.29 -3.69
N GLN A 46 13.09 -8.02 -3.52
CA GLN A 46 14.46 -7.61 -3.21
C GLN A 46 14.55 -7.00 -1.82
N ASP A 47 15.58 -7.41 -1.08
CA ASP A 47 15.77 -6.95 0.30
C ASP A 47 16.46 -5.58 0.38
N ILE A 48 17.20 -5.19 -0.66
CA ILE A 48 18.12 -4.05 -0.67
C ILE A 48 17.49 -2.74 -0.15
N ILE A 49 16.24 -2.44 -0.51
CA ILE A 49 15.55 -1.23 -0.02
C ILE A 49 15.28 -1.33 1.47
N VAL A 50 14.86 -2.51 1.95
CA VAL A 50 14.55 -2.75 3.36
C VAL A 50 15.81 -2.64 4.21
N GLU A 51 16.93 -3.17 3.74
CA GLU A 51 18.23 -3.03 4.43
C GLU A 51 18.57 -1.56 4.68
N ARG A 52 18.35 -0.72 3.66
CA ARG A 52 18.61 0.71 3.76
C ARG A 52 17.59 1.45 4.61
N LEU A 53 16.34 1.02 4.62
CA LEU A 53 15.30 1.54 5.51
C LEU A 53 15.59 1.21 6.98
N VAL A 54 16.04 -0.01 7.28
CA VAL A 54 16.45 -0.41 8.64
C VAL A 54 17.58 0.50 9.11
N HIS A 55 18.63 0.67 8.29
CA HIS A 55 19.74 1.54 8.65
C HIS A 55 19.32 3.01 8.86
N TYR A 56 18.46 3.54 7.98
CA TYR A 56 17.91 4.88 8.14
C TYR A 56 17.08 5.03 9.44
N CYS A 57 16.32 3.99 9.80
CA CYS A 57 15.59 3.97 11.06
C CYS A 57 16.53 3.96 12.27
N GLU A 58 17.62 3.20 12.23
CA GLU A 58 18.65 3.18 13.28
C GLU A 58 19.32 4.56 13.44
N GLU A 59 19.64 5.25 12.34
CA GLU A 59 20.11 6.64 12.36
C GLU A 59 19.08 7.61 12.96
N SER A 60 17.80 7.24 12.94
CA SER A 60 16.70 7.97 13.57
C SER A 60 16.37 7.47 14.98
N TYR A 61 17.28 6.72 15.62
CA TYR A 61 17.13 6.12 16.95
C TYR A 61 15.92 5.18 17.08
N ARG A 62 15.53 4.55 15.96
CA ARG A 62 14.50 3.51 15.92
C ARG A 62 15.13 2.18 15.53
N PHE A 63 15.30 1.32 16.52
CA PHE A 63 15.87 -0.01 16.32
C PHE A 63 14.76 -1.00 15.99
N ILE A 64 14.75 -1.45 14.74
CA ILE A 64 13.81 -2.46 14.27
C ILE A 64 14.57 -3.76 14.14
N ASP A 65 14.22 -4.75 14.94
CA ASP A 65 14.82 -6.07 14.91
C ASP A 65 14.51 -6.77 13.57
N ILE A 66 15.29 -6.58 12.51
CA ILE A 66 15.16 -7.32 11.25
C ILE A 66 16.55 -7.76 10.83
N THR A 67 16.71 -9.06 10.64
CA THR A 67 17.94 -9.60 10.09
C THR A 67 18.05 -9.23 8.62
N VAL A 68 19.01 -8.36 8.33
CA VAL A 68 19.40 -7.93 7.00
C VAL A 68 20.80 -8.45 6.73
N ASP A 69 21.02 -9.02 5.55
CA ASP A 69 22.37 -9.36 5.13
C ASP A 69 23.15 -8.07 4.89
N LYS A 70 24.49 -8.11 5.02
CA LYS A 70 25.31 -6.90 4.84
C LYS A 70 25.04 -6.26 3.48
N PRO A 71 24.95 -4.92 3.41
CA PRO A 71 24.54 -4.23 2.18
C PRO A 71 25.50 -4.52 1.04
N LEU A 72 24.97 -5.09 -0.05
CA LEU A 72 25.75 -5.41 -1.26
C LEU A 72 26.09 -4.18 -2.11
N LYS A 73 25.43 -3.02 -1.90
CA LYS A 73 25.65 -1.76 -2.65
C LYS A 73 25.34 -0.50 -1.82
N ASP A 74 26.12 0.56 -2.05
CA ASP A 74 25.91 1.91 -1.50
C ASP A 74 24.77 2.67 -2.20
N LEU A 75 23.53 2.35 -1.83
CA LEU A 75 22.38 3.22 -2.12
C LEU A 75 22.38 4.39 -1.15
N THR A 76 22.45 5.61 -1.69
CA THR A 76 22.34 6.84 -0.89
C THR A 76 20.88 7.11 -0.50
N LYS A 77 20.66 7.93 0.55
CA LYS A 77 19.32 8.43 0.93
C LYS A 77 18.60 9.10 -0.25
N LYS A 78 19.35 9.81 -1.10
CA LYS A 78 18.82 10.43 -2.31
C LYS A 78 18.33 9.36 -3.30
N ASN A 79 19.09 8.28 -3.51
CA ASN A 79 18.64 7.20 -4.37
C ASN A 79 17.35 6.56 -3.85
N MET A 80 17.25 6.31 -2.53
CA MET A 80 16.02 5.80 -1.92
C MET A 80 14.84 6.73 -2.18
N HIS A 81 15.01 8.03 -1.93
CA HIS A 81 13.97 9.02 -2.20
C HIS A 81 13.56 9.02 -3.67
N ASP A 82 14.51 9.00 -4.59
CA ASP A 82 14.22 8.98 -6.02
C ASP A 82 13.42 7.72 -6.41
N TYR A 83 13.76 6.54 -5.88
CA TYR A 83 12.98 5.32 -6.14
C TYR A 83 11.57 5.39 -5.57
N MET A 84 11.46 5.68 -4.27
CA MET A 84 10.18 5.63 -3.55
C MET A 84 9.22 6.72 -4.01
N SER A 85 9.72 7.94 -4.21
CA SER A 85 8.88 9.05 -4.69
C SER A 85 8.36 8.82 -6.11
N ASN A 86 9.16 8.24 -7.01
CA ASN A 86 8.70 7.93 -8.37
C ASN A 86 7.66 6.80 -8.39
N CYS A 87 7.83 5.77 -7.57
CA CYS A 87 6.84 4.70 -7.42
C CYS A 87 5.54 5.21 -6.76
N LYS A 88 5.65 6.03 -5.71
CA LYS A 88 4.48 6.69 -5.08
C LYS A 88 3.71 7.54 -6.10
N ARG A 89 4.39 8.35 -6.90
CA ARG A 89 3.76 9.16 -7.97
C ARG A 89 3.13 8.30 -9.07
N ALA A 90 3.77 7.18 -9.42
CA ALA A 90 3.21 6.23 -10.39
C ALA A 90 1.91 5.63 -9.88
N LEU A 91 1.87 5.18 -8.63
CA LEU A 91 0.68 4.66 -7.98
C LEU A 91 -0.42 5.71 -7.86
N GLU A 92 -0.08 6.94 -7.45
CA GLU A 92 -1.06 8.02 -7.39
C GLU A 92 -1.71 8.25 -8.76
N LYS A 93 -0.91 8.42 -9.82
CA LYS A 93 -1.47 8.63 -11.16
C LYS A 93 -2.27 7.43 -11.63
N ALA A 94 -1.78 6.22 -11.40
CA ALA A 94 -2.48 5.00 -11.73
C ALA A 94 -3.86 4.90 -11.06
N LEU A 95 -3.98 5.32 -9.80
CA LEU A 95 -5.21 5.18 -9.01
C LEU A 95 -6.17 6.38 -9.17
N TYR A 96 -5.68 7.56 -9.56
CA TYR A 96 -6.45 8.81 -9.49
C TYR A 96 -6.49 9.63 -10.79
N SER A 97 -5.69 9.30 -11.83
CA SER A 97 -5.76 10.03 -13.11
C SER A 97 -7.06 9.76 -13.88
N ASP A 98 -7.62 8.57 -13.74
CA ASP A 98 -8.86 8.16 -14.39
C ASP A 98 -9.95 7.80 -13.36
N PRO A 99 -11.17 8.37 -13.48
CA PRO A 99 -12.27 8.11 -12.56
C PRO A 99 -12.68 6.63 -12.46
N GLU A 100 -12.47 5.84 -13.51
CA GLU A 100 -12.82 4.41 -13.54
C GLU A 100 -11.85 3.55 -12.73
N MET A 101 -10.64 4.07 -12.44
CA MET A 101 -9.62 3.33 -11.70
C MET A 101 -9.98 3.23 -10.23
N PHE A 102 -9.92 2.00 -9.68
CA PHE A 102 -10.34 1.69 -8.32
C PHE A 102 -11.69 2.34 -7.96
N ASN A 103 -12.67 2.22 -8.86
CA ASN A 103 -14.01 2.77 -8.69
C ASN A 103 -14.93 1.74 -8.03
N PHE A 104 -14.71 1.49 -6.74
CA PHE A 104 -15.54 0.56 -5.95
C PHE A 104 -16.23 1.32 -4.83
N SER A 105 -17.56 1.38 -4.86
CA SER A 105 -18.35 2.08 -3.82
C SER A 105 -18.10 1.48 -2.43
N ILE A 106 -17.93 0.15 -2.37
CA ILE A 106 -17.60 -0.57 -1.13
C ILE A 106 -16.25 -0.13 -0.52
N PHE A 107 -15.32 0.41 -1.30
CA PHE A 107 -14.00 0.87 -0.84
C PHE A 107 -13.81 2.39 -0.93
N VAL A 108 -14.90 3.17 -1.07
CA VAL A 108 -14.85 4.62 -1.23
C VAL A 108 -14.15 5.32 -0.06
N GLU A 109 -14.38 4.86 1.17
CA GLU A 109 -13.70 5.40 2.36
C GLU A 109 -12.19 5.18 2.28
N ILE A 110 -11.75 3.99 1.88
CA ILE A 110 -10.33 3.66 1.76
C ILE A 110 -9.67 4.56 0.71
N LYS A 111 -10.29 4.67 -0.48
CA LYS A 111 -9.81 5.56 -1.54
C LYS A 111 -9.68 7.00 -1.05
N SER A 112 -10.64 7.46 -0.24
CA SER A 112 -10.68 8.81 0.32
C SER A 112 -9.60 9.03 1.39
N ILE A 113 -9.37 8.07 2.28
CA ILE A 113 -8.30 8.12 3.29
C ILE A 113 -6.93 8.22 2.61
N VAL A 114 -6.66 7.33 1.66
CA VAL A 114 -5.38 7.33 0.94
C VAL A 114 -5.17 8.65 0.21
N ARG A 115 -6.21 9.16 -0.47
CA ARG A 115 -6.15 10.46 -1.15
C ARG A 115 -5.90 11.61 -0.19
N TYR A 116 -6.58 11.63 0.96
CA TYR A 116 -6.39 12.66 1.98
C TYR A 116 -4.93 12.72 2.44
N PHE A 117 -4.30 11.58 2.74
CA PHE A 117 -2.89 11.60 3.17
C PHE A 117 -1.91 11.87 2.04
N LEU A 118 -2.24 11.53 0.79
CA LEU A 118 -1.45 11.97 -0.37
C LEU A 118 -1.46 13.49 -0.46
N GLU A 119 -2.64 14.11 -0.43
CA GLU A 119 -2.80 15.57 -0.45
C GLU A 119 -2.15 16.23 0.78
N LYS A 120 -2.25 15.61 1.96
CA LYS A 120 -1.55 16.04 3.18
C LYS A 120 -0.04 16.04 2.96
N SER A 121 0.52 15.02 2.32
CA SER A 121 1.96 14.95 2.06
C SER A 121 2.48 16.06 1.14
N TYR A 122 1.63 16.66 0.31
CA TYR A 122 1.99 17.83 -0.52
C TYR A 122 1.90 19.16 0.22
N LYS A 123 1.18 19.21 1.34
CA LYS A 123 0.99 20.42 2.14
C LYS A 123 2.03 20.56 3.25
N TYR A 124 2.55 19.46 3.76
CA TYR A 124 3.45 19.45 4.92
C TYR A 124 4.82 18.88 4.54
N ASP A 125 5.85 19.72 4.60
CA ASP A 125 7.23 19.36 4.31
C ASP A 125 7.75 18.23 5.22
N SER A 126 7.26 18.16 6.46
CA SER A 126 7.60 17.07 7.40
C SER A 126 7.25 15.67 6.88
N LEU A 127 6.32 15.55 5.92
CA LEU A 127 5.91 14.27 5.34
C LEU A 127 6.67 13.91 4.06
N THR A 128 7.58 14.76 3.58
CA THR A 128 8.38 14.54 2.37
C THR A 128 9.88 14.78 2.59
N ASN A 129 10.25 15.52 3.62
CA ASN A 129 11.62 15.78 3.99
C ASN A 129 12.22 14.57 4.72
N TYR A 130 13.15 13.88 4.06
CA TYR A 130 13.91 12.73 4.60
C TYR A 130 15.28 13.13 5.18
N GLN A 131 15.58 14.43 5.25
CA GLN A 131 16.86 14.95 5.75
C GLN A 131 16.74 15.51 7.16
N SER A 132 15.64 16.22 7.45
CA SER A 132 15.41 16.83 8.76
C SER A 132 14.99 15.80 9.80
N MET A 133 15.62 15.82 10.97
CA MET A 133 15.23 14.98 12.11
C MET A 133 14.44 15.81 13.13
N TYR A 134 13.40 15.21 13.70
CA TYR A 134 12.40 15.90 14.53
C TYR A 134 12.37 15.34 15.95
N GLY A 135 12.44 16.23 16.95
CA GLY A 135 12.33 15.82 18.36
C GLY A 135 10.90 15.45 18.75
N ILE A 136 10.73 14.67 19.81
CA ILE A 136 9.41 14.13 20.22
C ILE A 136 8.34 15.21 20.46
N ASN A 137 8.74 16.40 20.94
CA ASN A 137 7.82 17.50 21.26
C ASN A 137 7.49 18.38 20.05
N SER A 138 8.01 18.06 18.87
CA SER A 138 7.79 18.84 17.65
C SER A 138 6.48 18.46 16.96
N ILE A 139 5.88 19.43 16.26
CA ILE A 139 4.66 19.22 15.50
C ILE A 139 4.91 18.19 14.39
N GLU A 140 6.08 18.27 13.74
CA GLU A 140 6.49 17.44 12.62
C GLU A 140 6.60 15.96 13.01
N PHE A 141 7.15 15.67 14.20
CA PHE A 141 7.18 14.32 14.75
C PHE A 141 5.76 13.74 14.89
N HIS A 142 4.85 14.50 15.50
CA HIS A 142 3.47 14.08 15.69
C HIS A 142 2.72 13.94 14.36
N GLN A 143 2.96 14.82 13.39
CA GLN A 143 2.41 14.74 12.05
C GLN A 143 2.84 13.46 11.32
N GLN A 144 4.11 13.09 11.40
CA GLN A 144 4.61 11.84 10.81
C GLN A 144 3.96 10.62 11.48
N ASN A 145 3.93 10.56 12.81
CA ASN A 145 3.34 9.43 13.53
C ASN A 145 1.84 9.28 13.31
N GLU A 146 1.09 10.38 13.34
CA GLU A 146 -0.35 10.41 13.06
C GLU A 146 -0.62 9.91 11.63
N THR A 147 0.14 10.42 10.66
CA THR A 147 0.02 10.01 9.25
C THR A 147 0.30 8.53 9.08
N PHE A 148 1.38 8.01 9.66
CA PHE A 148 1.73 6.59 9.57
C PHE A 148 0.64 5.71 10.21
N LYS A 149 0.26 6.00 11.47
CA LYS A 149 -0.70 5.18 12.22
C LYS A 149 -2.07 5.17 11.56
N TYR A 150 -2.57 6.34 11.14
CA TYR A 150 -3.86 6.41 10.49
C TYR A 150 -3.85 5.72 9.13
N LEU A 151 -2.82 5.93 8.31
CA LEU A 151 -2.70 5.25 7.02
C LEU A 151 -2.65 3.72 7.18
N TYR A 152 -1.99 3.22 8.24
CA TYR A 152 -1.95 1.78 8.54
C TYR A 152 -3.34 1.19 8.82
N THR A 153 -4.29 1.96 9.37
CA THR A 153 -5.67 1.47 9.62
C THR A 153 -6.43 1.07 8.36
N VAL A 154 -5.93 1.42 7.17
CA VAL A 154 -6.50 1.00 5.87
C VAL A 154 -6.57 -0.53 5.77
N PHE A 155 -5.60 -1.27 6.32
CA PHE A 155 -5.63 -2.74 6.29
C PHE A 155 -6.80 -3.31 7.09
N ASP A 156 -7.08 -2.74 8.27
CA ASP A 156 -8.22 -3.15 9.10
C ASP A 156 -9.54 -2.83 8.39
N LYS A 157 -9.64 -1.65 7.75
CA LYS A 157 -10.81 -1.27 6.96
C LYS A 157 -11.05 -2.21 5.77
N PHE A 158 -10.01 -2.57 5.02
CA PHE A 158 -10.14 -3.55 3.94
C PHE A 158 -10.72 -4.88 4.45
N THR A 159 -10.15 -5.39 5.54
CA THR A 159 -10.54 -6.67 6.15
C THR A 159 -11.99 -6.60 6.66
N TYR A 160 -12.34 -5.51 7.36
CA TYR A 160 -13.68 -5.30 7.87
C TYR A 160 -14.72 -5.29 6.75
N ILE A 161 -14.48 -4.54 5.67
CA ILE A 161 -15.41 -4.46 4.54
C ILE A 161 -15.59 -5.84 3.90
N ALA A 162 -14.49 -6.55 3.61
CA ALA A 162 -14.53 -7.88 3.01
C ALA A 162 -15.33 -8.85 3.88
N ARG A 163 -15.03 -8.91 5.18
CA ARG A 163 -15.71 -9.78 6.14
C ARG A 163 -17.19 -9.42 6.28
N HIS A 164 -17.51 -8.14 6.40
CA HIS A 164 -18.89 -7.66 6.50
C HIS A 164 -19.72 -8.10 5.29
N LEU A 165 -19.18 -7.94 4.08
CA LEU A 165 -19.85 -8.35 2.86
C LEU A 165 -20.01 -9.88 2.80
N ASN A 166 -18.96 -10.64 3.14
CA ASN A 166 -19.02 -12.11 3.19
C ASN A 166 -20.08 -12.60 4.19
N GLU A 167 -20.07 -12.09 5.42
CA GLU A 167 -21.02 -12.50 6.46
C GLU A 167 -22.46 -12.14 6.11
N LYS A 168 -22.68 -10.94 5.58
CA LYS A 168 -24.01 -10.46 5.20
C LYS A 168 -24.58 -11.19 3.98
N TYR A 169 -23.79 -11.32 2.90
CA TYR A 169 -24.29 -11.77 1.60
C TYR A 169 -24.03 -13.25 1.30
N LEU A 170 -22.93 -13.86 1.77
CA LEU A 170 -22.66 -15.28 1.52
C LEU A 170 -23.08 -16.19 2.67
N LYS A 171 -22.77 -15.80 3.91
CA LYS A 171 -23.03 -16.66 5.09
C LYS A 171 -24.40 -16.40 5.72
N HIS A 172 -25.04 -15.28 5.40
CA HIS A 172 -26.29 -14.80 6.00
C HIS A 172 -26.26 -14.79 7.54
N LYS A 173 -25.11 -14.44 8.13
CA LYS A 173 -24.90 -14.36 9.58
C LYS A 173 -24.93 -12.90 10.04
N LYS A 174 -25.34 -12.68 11.29
CA LYS A 174 -25.11 -11.38 11.95
C LYS A 174 -23.61 -11.20 12.13
N VAL A 175 -23.14 -10.00 11.83
CA VAL A 175 -21.75 -9.60 12.04
C VAL A 175 -21.54 -9.47 13.55
N ASP A 176 -20.72 -10.37 14.12
CA ASP A 176 -20.29 -10.22 15.50
C ASP A 176 -19.07 -9.31 15.54
N VAL A 177 -19.31 -8.06 15.96
CA VAL A 177 -18.29 -7.01 16.05
C VAL A 177 -17.39 -7.23 17.28
N SER A 178 -17.78 -8.09 18.23
CA SER A 178 -17.07 -8.27 19.50
C SER A 178 -15.84 -9.19 19.42
N GLU A 179 -15.70 -9.98 18.34
CA GLU A 179 -14.59 -10.93 18.15
C GLU A 179 -13.52 -10.46 17.13
N LEU A 180 -13.47 -9.16 16.80
CA LEU A 180 -12.69 -8.64 15.68
C LEU A 180 -11.17 -8.56 15.95
N SER A 181 -10.47 -9.69 16.04
CA SER A 181 -9.04 -9.73 15.70
C SER A 181 -8.91 -9.74 14.17
N LEU A 182 -9.05 -8.58 13.53
CA LEU A 182 -8.92 -8.46 12.08
C LEU A 182 -7.46 -8.71 11.67
N LYS A 183 -7.24 -9.67 10.77
CA LYS A 183 -5.91 -9.96 10.22
C LYS A 183 -5.97 -9.91 8.69
N PHE A 184 -5.64 -8.74 8.13
CA PHE A 184 -5.70 -8.50 6.69
C PHE A 184 -5.08 -9.63 5.86
N PHE A 185 -3.83 -10.01 6.14
CA PHE A 185 -3.11 -10.98 5.33
C PHE A 185 -3.59 -12.43 5.48
N THR A 186 -4.42 -12.76 6.48
CA THR A 186 -4.99 -14.11 6.62
C THR A 186 -6.44 -14.17 6.15
N ASP A 187 -7.20 -13.11 6.37
CA ASP A 187 -8.67 -13.15 6.28
C ASP A 187 -9.18 -12.50 5.00
N PHE A 188 -8.51 -11.44 4.52
CA PHE A 188 -9.04 -10.56 3.49
C PHE A 188 -9.32 -11.26 2.16
N THR A 189 -8.35 -11.99 1.60
CA THR A 189 -8.49 -12.64 0.27
C THR A 189 -9.62 -13.67 0.28
N LYS A 190 -9.71 -14.47 1.36
CA LYS A 190 -10.78 -15.44 1.55
C LYS A 190 -12.15 -14.77 1.58
N ASP A 191 -12.28 -13.69 2.35
CA ASP A 191 -13.55 -13.00 2.56
C ASP A 191 -14.00 -12.20 1.32
N ILE A 192 -13.08 -11.71 0.50
CA ILE A 192 -13.41 -10.94 -0.72
C ILE A 192 -13.55 -11.81 -1.98
N SER A 193 -13.21 -13.10 -1.91
CA SER A 193 -13.06 -13.99 -3.08
C SER A 193 -14.26 -14.02 -4.04
N PHE A 194 -15.49 -13.93 -3.54
CA PHE A 194 -16.71 -13.96 -4.36
C PHE A 194 -16.94 -12.74 -5.24
N LEU A 195 -16.23 -11.63 -4.97
CA LEU A 195 -16.24 -10.43 -5.80
C LEU A 195 -15.13 -10.43 -6.86
N THR A 196 -14.28 -11.46 -6.91
CA THR A 196 -13.32 -11.62 -8.01
C THR A 196 -14.02 -11.99 -9.31
N LYS A 197 -13.40 -11.62 -10.44
CA LYS A 197 -13.95 -11.88 -11.79
C LYS A 197 -14.10 -13.39 -12.05
N ASP A 198 -13.05 -14.14 -11.76
CA ASP A 198 -12.96 -15.58 -11.92
C ASP A 198 -11.82 -16.16 -11.05
N VAL A 199 -11.64 -17.48 -11.12
CA VAL A 199 -10.63 -18.23 -10.35
C VAL A 199 -9.20 -17.77 -10.65
N ALA A 200 -8.89 -17.41 -11.91
CA ALA A 200 -7.54 -16.96 -12.27
C ALA A 200 -7.24 -15.57 -11.68
N HIS A 201 -8.22 -14.66 -11.69
CA HIS A 201 -8.09 -13.36 -11.05
C HIS A 201 -8.03 -13.47 -9.52
N PHE A 202 -8.74 -14.42 -8.92
CA PHE A 202 -8.60 -14.72 -7.50
C PHE A 202 -7.18 -15.20 -7.17
N GLN A 203 -6.62 -16.12 -7.95
CA GLN A 203 -5.24 -16.57 -7.73
C GLN A 203 -4.25 -15.41 -7.88
N LYS A 204 -4.38 -14.57 -8.91
CA LYS A 204 -3.55 -13.37 -9.09
C LYS A 204 -3.64 -12.42 -7.87
N LEU A 205 -4.82 -12.27 -7.27
CA LEU A 205 -4.97 -11.49 -6.04
C LEU A 205 -4.22 -12.13 -4.86
N CYS A 206 -4.38 -13.45 -4.66
CA CYS A 206 -3.68 -14.19 -3.61
C CYS A 206 -2.16 -14.06 -3.77
N ASP A 207 -1.63 -14.29 -4.97
CA ASP A 207 -0.19 -14.23 -5.26
C ASP A 207 0.41 -12.87 -4.88
N VAL A 208 -0.29 -11.78 -5.22
CA VAL A 208 0.15 -10.42 -4.87
C VAL A 208 0.12 -10.19 -3.36
N ILE A 209 -0.96 -10.59 -2.68
CA ILE A 209 -1.09 -10.41 -1.23
C ILE A 209 -0.05 -11.26 -0.50
N GLU A 210 0.20 -12.50 -0.93
CA GLU A 210 1.23 -13.38 -0.38
C GLU A 210 2.62 -12.81 -0.58
N ASN A 211 2.96 -12.34 -1.79
CA ASN A 211 4.25 -11.70 -2.06
C ASN A 211 4.50 -10.51 -1.12
N ILE A 212 3.49 -9.66 -0.91
CA ILE A 212 3.59 -8.57 0.07
C ILE A 212 3.76 -9.13 1.48
N THR A 213 2.95 -10.11 1.89
CA THR A 213 2.95 -10.69 3.25
C THR A 213 4.32 -11.22 3.67
N TYR A 214 4.98 -11.94 2.77
CA TYR A 214 6.26 -12.60 3.03
C TYR A 214 7.48 -11.69 2.76
N SER A 215 7.26 -10.49 2.23
CA SER A 215 8.34 -9.54 1.99
C SER A 215 8.93 -8.97 3.30
N LYS A 216 10.24 -8.70 3.28
CA LYS A 216 10.88 -7.96 4.38
C LYS A 216 10.31 -6.54 4.52
N ALA A 217 9.79 -5.95 3.44
CA ALA A 217 9.17 -4.63 3.47
C ALA A 217 7.90 -4.59 4.33
N TRP A 218 7.05 -5.61 4.22
CA TRP A 218 5.89 -5.73 5.10
C TRP A 218 6.30 -5.96 6.56
N HIS A 219 7.26 -6.86 6.80
CA HIS A 219 7.78 -7.10 8.14
C HIS A 219 8.35 -5.85 8.79
N TYR A 220 9.08 -5.02 8.02
CA TYR A 220 9.56 -3.71 8.44
C TYR A 220 8.43 -2.77 8.88
N ILE A 221 7.41 -2.59 8.04
CA ILE A 221 6.27 -1.72 8.36
C ILE A 221 5.51 -2.20 9.59
N ARG A 222 5.30 -3.52 9.73
CA ARG A 222 4.64 -4.11 10.90
C ARG A 222 5.44 -3.92 12.19
N LYS A 223 6.76 -4.16 12.16
CA LYS A 223 7.60 -3.96 13.34
C LYS A 223 7.70 -2.48 13.71
N LEU A 224 7.84 -1.58 12.72
CA LEU A 224 7.80 -0.14 12.96
C LEU A 224 6.50 0.32 13.61
N ARG A 225 5.34 -0.18 13.14
CA ARG A 225 4.04 0.12 13.77
C ARG A 225 4.05 -0.25 15.26
N ASN A 226 4.50 -1.45 15.59
CA ASN A 226 4.59 -1.90 16.98
C ASN A 226 5.52 -1.00 17.81
N THR A 227 6.69 -0.64 17.28
CA THR A 227 7.63 0.31 17.91
C THR A 227 6.98 1.68 18.14
N LEU A 228 6.23 2.20 17.17
CA LEU A 228 5.52 3.49 17.31
C LEU A 228 4.37 3.44 18.34
N GLU A 229 3.84 2.27 18.66
CA GLU A 229 2.77 2.07 19.64
C GLU A 229 3.28 1.74 21.05
N HIS A 230 4.41 1.04 21.15
CA HIS A 230 4.84 0.40 22.39
C HIS A 230 6.23 0.78 22.89
N ASP A 231 7.11 1.35 22.06
CA ASP A 231 8.45 1.73 22.52
C ASP A 231 8.43 3.10 23.21
N PHE A 232 9.13 3.17 24.34
CA PHE A 232 9.41 4.43 25.02
C PHE A 232 10.34 5.27 24.15
N THR A 233 9.84 6.41 23.68
CA THR A 233 10.61 7.33 22.85
C THR A 233 11.49 8.19 23.76
N ASP A 234 12.80 8.22 23.50
CA ASP A 234 13.74 9.08 24.23
C ASP A 234 13.49 10.56 23.83
N PRO A 235 13.22 11.47 24.80
CA PRO A 235 13.01 12.89 24.53
C PRO A 235 14.23 13.66 23.98
N ILE A 236 15.44 13.13 24.15
CA ILE A 236 16.68 13.75 23.69
C ILE A 236 16.90 13.47 22.20
N GLU A 237 16.40 12.34 21.73
CA GLU A 237 16.64 11.87 20.37
C GLU A 237 15.71 12.49 19.34
N LYS A 238 16.12 12.39 18.08
CA LYS A 238 15.38 12.92 16.93
C LYS A 238 15.06 11.82 15.93
N TYR A 239 13.87 11.92 15.38
CA TYR A 239 13.26 10.86 14.59
C TYR A 239 12.85 11.38 13.22
N ASN A 240 12.83 10.48 12.23
CA ASN A 240 12.21 10.73 10.95
C ASN A 240 11.75 9.39 10.36
N ILE A 241 10.48 9.31 9.98
CA ILE A 241 9.89 8.10 9.36
C ILE A 241 9.32 8.36 7.96
N THR A 242 9.80 9.41 7.28
CA THR A 242 9.32 9.81 5.94
C THR A 242 9.35 8.66 4.94
N PHE A 243 10.48 7.92 4.85
CA PHE A 243 10.55 6.77 3.94
C PHE A 243 9.59 5.65 4.33
N SER A 244 9.36 5.43 5.63
CA SER A 244 8.40 4.42 6.08
C SER A 244 6.96 4.77 5.70
N ILE A 245 6.60 6.05 5.73
CA ILE A 245 5.31 6.54 5.23
C ILE A 245 5.21 6.31 3.72
N GLU A 246 6.25 6.62 2.95
CA GLU A 246 6.27 6.36 1.50
C GLU A 246 6.14 4.88 1.18
N LEU A 247 6.84 3.99 1.90
CA LEU A 247 6.71 2.54 1.73
C LEU A 247 5.29 2.06 2.04
N LEU A 248 4.68 2.57 3.10
CA LEU A 248 3.30 2.23 3.46
C LEU A 248 2.31 2.65 2.35
N PHE A 249 2.50 3.83 1.74
CA PHE A 249 1.74 4.22 0.55
C PHE A 249 1.94 3.25 -0.62
N ILE A 250 3.18 2.81 -0.85
CA ILE A 250 3.50 1.90 -1.95
C ILE A 250 2.79 0.56 -1.76
N ILE A 251 2.81 0.01 -0.55
CA ILE A 251 2.11 -1.23 -0.20
C ILE A 251 0.60 -1.09 -0.43
N ILE A 252 -0.02 -0.04 0.13
CA ILE A 252 -1.47 0.19 -0.01
C ILE A 252 -1.84 0.40 -1.49
N GLY A 253 -1.08 1.23 -2.21
CA GLY A 253 -1.34 1.49 -3.61
C GLY A 253 -1.20 0.25 -4.48
N ARG A 254 -0.23 -0.63 -4.21
CA ARG A 254 -0.09 -1.92 -4.91
C ARG A 254 -1.30 -2.83 -4.69
N ILE A 255 -1.82 -2.89 -3.46
CA ILE A 255 -3.04 -3.63 -3.12
C ILE A 255 -4.24 -3.06 -3.87
N MET A 256 -4.40 -1.74 -3.89
CA MET A 256 -5.48 -1.08 -4.64
C MET A 256 -5.39 -1.36 -6.15
N LEU A 257 -4.18 -1.39 -6.73
CA LEU A 257 -4.00 -1.82 -8.12
C LEU A 257 -4.37 -3.28 -8.34
N ALA A 258 -3.97 -4.18 -7.44
CA ALA A 258 -4.33 -5.59 -7.52
C ALA A 258 -5.86 -5.73 -7.55
N LEU A 259 -6.55 -5.11 -6.60
CA LEU A 259 -8.01 -5.13 -6.52
C LEU A 259 -8.69 -4.54 -7.77
N SER A 260 -8.17 -3.43 -8.31
CA SER A 260 -8.68 -2.85 -9.56
C SER A 260 -8.61 -3.83 -10.73
N SER A 261 -7.56 -4.65 -10.78
CA SER A 261 -7.34 -5.61 -11.87
C SER A 261 -8.11 -6.92 -11.68
N THR A 262 -8.36 -7.35 -10.44
CA THR A 262 -8.87 -8.70 -10.13
C THR A 262 -10.34 -8.76 -9.72
N LEU A 263 -10.89 -7.68 -9.16
CA LEU A 263 -12.30 -7.63 -8.79
C LEU A 263 -13.20 -7.34 -10.00
N LYS A 264 -14.44 -7.85 -9.93
CA LYS A 264 -15.56 -7.42 -10.76
C LYS A 264 -15.68 -5.90 -10.74
N ASN A 265 -16.13 -5.29 -11.83
CA ASN A 265 -16.38 -3.86 -11.86
C ASN A 265 -17.55 -3.47 -10.93
N GLU A 266 -17.77 -2.18 -10.69
CA GLU A 266 -18.81 -1.69 -9.76
C GLU A 266 -20.21 -2.21 -10.09
N LEU A 267 -20.58 -2.27 -11.37
CA LEU A 267 -21.89 -2.76 -11.80
C LEU A 267 -22.02 -4.26 -11.50
N GLU A 268 -21.02 -5.04 -11.88
CA GLU A 268 -20.98 -6.48 -11.63
C GLU A 268 -20.96 -6.81 -10.12
N ILE A 269 -20.29 -6.00 -9.30
CA ILE A 269 -20.33 -6.14 -7.83
C ILE A 269 -21.75 -5.91 -7.32
N ARG A 270 -22.44 -4.86 -7.77
CA ARG A 270 -23.84 -4.59 -7.35
C ARG A 270 -24.77 -5.73 -7.74
N GLU A 271 -24.69 -6.19 -8.99
CA GLU A 271 -25.49 -7.31 -9.48
C GLU A 271 -25.22 -8.59 -8.68
N GLU A 272 -23.96 -8.88 -8.35
CA GLU A 272 -23.58 -10.01 -7.52
C GLU A 272 -24.19 -9.92 -6.11
N LEU A 273 -24.09 -8.76 -5.47
CA LEU A 273 -24.64 -8.54 -4.13
C LEU A 273 -26.17 -8.65 -4.12
N GLU A 274 -26.86 -8.07 -5.11
CA GLU A 274 -28.33 -8.19 -5.26
C GLU A 274 -28.76 -9.63 -5.50
N ARG A 275 -28.00 -10.38 -6.32
CA ARG A 275 -28.26 -11.80 -6.58
C ARG A 275 -28.12 -12.63 -5.32
N LEU A 276 -27.08 -12.39 -4.52
CA LEU A 276 -26.85 -13.09 -3.26
C LEU A 276 -27.90 -12.74 -2.20
N GLU A 277 -28.35 -11.48 -2.16
CA GLU A 277 -29.42 -11.06 -1.25
C GLU A 277 -30.76 -11.75 -1.56
N LYS A 278 -31.10 -11.94 -2.84
CA LYS A 278 -32.32 -12.65 -3.28
C LYS A 278 -32.32 -14.15 -3.01
N ARG A 279 -31.17 -14.76 -2.64
CA ARG A 279 -31.05 -16.19 -2.29
C ARG A 279 -31.34 -16.48 -0.81
N ARG A 280 -31.58 -15.43 -0.02
CA ARG A 280 -31.96 -15.51 1.39
C ARG A 280 -33.44 -15.88 1.55
#